data_AF-A0A354GG30-F1
#
_entry.id   AF-A0A354GG30-F1
#
_cell.length_a   1.000
_cell.length_b   1.000
_cell.length_c   1.000
_cell.angle_alpha   90.00
_cell.angle_beta   90.00
_cell.angle_gamma   90.00
#
_symmetry.space_group_name_H-M   'P 1'
#
loop_
_entity.id
_entity.type
_entity.pdbx_description
1 polymer ?
#
loop_
_entity_poly.entity_id
_entity_poly.type
_entity_poly.pdbx_seq_one_letter_code
_entity_poly.pdbx_strand_id
1 'polypeptide(L)'
;MKTILVTINKVNIAAPRFFRKHVVCDYKGVIKVIYELEGESVKLEKNGVNIRNSVISNNEVIFDSLEPGFYQVKINNLVKSVRDESK
;
A
#
# COMPACT_ATOMS: atom_id res chain seq x y z
N MET A 1 -30.00 34.01 14.77
CA MET A 1 -29.40 32.77 14.22
C MET A 1 -27.92 33.05 13.98
N LYS A 2 -27.02 32.19 14.46
CA LYS A 2 -25.57 32.38 14.34
C LYS A 2 -25.06 31.51 13.20
N THR A 3 -24.54 32.13 12.15
CA THR A 3 -23.99 31.41 10.99
C THR A 3 -22.54 31.02 11.30
N ILE A 4 -22.25 29.72 11.27
CA ILE A 4 -20.88 29.21 11.40
C ILE A 4 -20.33 29.03 9.99
N LEU A 5 -19.24 29.72 9.70
CA LEU A 5 -18.47 29.51 8.47
C LEU A 5 -17.51 28.36 8.70
N VAL A 6 -17.70 27.25 7.98
CA VAL A 6 -16.79 26.10 7.99
C VAL A 6 -15.89 26.21 6.77
N THR A 7 -14.59 26.41 7.01
CA THR A 7 -13.58 26.39 5.96
C THR A 7 -13.04 24.97 5.83
N ILE A 8 -13.36 24.28 4.74
CA ILE A 8 -12.79 22.97 4.40
C ILE A 8 -11.54 23.20 3.57
N ASN A 9 -10.37 23.03 4.18
CA ASN A 9 -9.11 23.01 3.45
C ASN A 9 -8.97 21.66 2.75
N LYS A 10 -9.24 21.62 1.45
CA LYS A 10 -9.01 20.42 0.64
C LYS A 10 -7.51 20.23 0.46
N VAL A 11 -6.91 19.33 1.25
CA VAL A 11 -5.51 18.92 1.07
C VAL A 11 -5.45 18.00 -0.16
N ASN A 12 -4.72 18.40 -1.18
CA ASN A 12 -4.46 17.55 -2.36
C ASN A 12 -3.32 16.60 -2.02
N ILE A 13 -3.64 15.49 -1.34
CA ILE A 13 -2.67 14.45 -0.98
C ILE A 13 -2.49 13.56 -2.22
N ALA A 14 -1.27 13.46 -2.74
CA ALA A 14 -0.99 12.63 -3.90
C ALA A 14 -1.35 11.16 -3.59
N ALA A 15 -2.04 10.50 -4.52
CA ALA A 15 -2.42 9.10 -4.33
C ALA A 15 -1.17 8.19 -4.12
N PRO A 16 -1.27 7.14 -3.29
CA PRO A 16 -0.16 6.22 -3.07
C PRO A 16 0.23 5.51 -4.37
N ARG A 17 1.53 5.32 -4.56
CA ARG A 17 2.12 4.65 -5.72
C ARG A 17 2.58 3.25 -5.33
N PHE A 18 2.34 2.28 -6.20
CA PHE A 18 2.60 0.86 -5.95
C PHE A 18 3.60 0.33 -6.97
N PHE A 19 4.66 -0.30 -6.48
CA PHE A 19 5.69 -0.94 -7.30
C PHE A 19 5.79 -2.41 -6.90
N ARG A 20 6.04 -3.27 -7.89
CA ARG A 20 6.31 -4.69 -7.67
C ARG A 20 7.58 -5.10 -8.39
N LYS A 21 8.35 -5.97 -7.76
CA LYS A 21 9.44 -6.72 -8.39
C LYS A 21 9.10 -8.20 -8.27
N HIS A 22 9.06 -8.87 -9.42
CA HIS A 22 8.71 -10.27 -9.56
C HIS A 22 9.75 -11.21 -8.95
N VAL A 23 9.28 -12.39 -8.55
CA VAL A 23 10.13 -13.54 -8.31
C VAL A 23 10.78 -14.01 -9.62
N VAL A 24 12.09 -14.16 -9.63
CA VAL A 24 12.82 -14.79 -10.74
C VAL A 24 13.77 -15.83 -10.14
N CYS A 25 13.61 -17.09 -10.57
CA CYS A 25 14.39 -18.26 -10.16
C CYS A 25 14.40 -18.53 -8.64
N ASP A 26 15.11 -17.71 -7.85
CA ASP A 26 15.30 -17.85 -6.39
C ASP A 26 15.07 -16.54 -5.60
N TYR A 27 14.81 -15.41 -6.28
CA TYR A 27 14.57 -14.13 -5.60
C TYR A 27 13.13 -14.02 -5.14
N LYS A 28 12.90 -13.84 -3.84
CA LYS A 28 11.56 -13.58 -3.31
C LYS A 28 11.02 -12.23 -3.82
N GLY A 29 9.70 -12.15 -4.01
CA GLY A 29 9.01 -10.98 -4.54
C GLY A 29 9.06 -9.81 -3.57
N VAL A 30 8.96 -8.59 -4.13
CA VAL A 30 8.94 -7.34 -3.35
C VAL A 30 7.80 -6.46 -3.82
N ILE A 31 7.04 -5.92 -2.87
CA ILE A 31 6.03 -4.88 -3.10
C ILE A 31 6.47 -3.63 -2.33
N LYS A 32 6.59 -2.51 -3.03
CA LYS A 32 6.88 -1.20 -2.44
C LYS A 32 5.68 -0.27 -2.61
N VAL A 33 5.34 0.43 -1.54
CA VAL A 33 4.31 1.48 -1.53
C VAL A 33 5.02 2.79 -1.21
N ILE A 34 4.77 3.82 -2.03
CA ILE A 34 5.24 5.19 -1.76
C ILE A 34 4.02 6.05 -1.49
N TYR A 35 4.00 6.75 -0.37
CA TYR A 35 2.91 7.65 0.01
C TYR A 35 3.45 8.81 0.84
N GLU A 36 2.91 10.01 0.64
CA GLU A 36 3.41 11.24 1.29
C GLU A 36 2.86 11.43 2.71
N LEU A 37 1.84 10.67 3.08
CA LEU A 37 1.22 10.76 4.39
C LEU A 37 1.85 9.72 5.32
N GLU A 38 2.74 10.20 6.19
CA GLU A 38 3.44 9.41 7.21
C GLU A 38 2.47 8.82 8.25
N GLY A 39 2.83 7.66 8.81
CA GLY A 39 2.06 6.98 9.84
C GLY A 39 0.85 6.20 9.32
N GLU A 40 0.53 6.31 8.04
CA GLU A 40 -0.61 5.64 7.42
C GLU A 40 -0.45 4.11 7.41
N SER A 41 -1.51 3.40 7.82
CA SER A 41 -1.46 1.94 7.91
C SER A 41 -1.59 1.30 6.53
N VAL A 42 -0.61 0.47 6.19
CA VAL A 42 -0.60 -0.34 4.98
C VAL A 42 -0.75 -1.80 5.35
N LYS A 43 -1.78 -2.44 4.82
CA LYS A 43 -2.05 -3.87 5.02
C LYS A 43 -1.73 -4.63 3.76
N LEU A 44 -0.98 -5.72 3.90
CA LEU A 44 -0.75 -6.69 2.84
C LEU A 44 -1.56 -7.94 3.12
N GLU A 45 -2.39 -8.31 2.15
CA GLU A 45 -3.16 -9.54 2.17
C GLU A 45 -2.71 -10.48 1.06
N LYS A 46 -2.71 -11.78 1.33
CA LYS A 46 -2.52 -12.85 0.34
C LYS A 46 -3.79 -13.68 0.31
N ASN A 47 -4.42 -13.80 -0.87
CA ASN A 47 -5.69 -14.53 -1.03
C ASN A 47 -6.80 -14.11 -0.03
N GLY A 48 -6.88 -12.81 0.29
CA GLY A 48 -7.87 -12.26 1.23
C GLY A 48 -7.53 -12.41 2.71
N VAL A 49 -6.39 -13.04 3.05
CA VAL A 49 -5.90 -13.16 4.43
C VAL A 49 -4.81 -12.12 4.68
N ASN A 50 -4.94 -11.35 5.75
CA ASN A 50 -3.89 -10.42 6.18
C ASN A 50 -2.63 -11.17 6.61
N ILE A 51 -1.50 -10.86 5.97
CA ILE A 51 -0.21 -11.52 6.24
C ILE A 51 0.83 -10.58 6.83
N ARG A 52 0.73 -9.26 6.56
CA ARG A 52 1.60 -8.24 7.14
C ARG A 52 0.84 -6.92 7.28
N ASN A 53 1.20 -6.17 8.31
CA ASN A 53 0.81 -4.79 8.51
C ASN A 53 2.07 -3.95 8.70
N SER A 54 2.09 -2.77 8.12
CA SER A 54 3.16 -1.78 8.30
C SER A 54 2.55 -0.38 8.34
N VAL A 55 3.36 0.61 8.67
CA VAL A 55 3.02 2.03 8.58
C VAL A 55 3.94 2.72 7.59
N ILE A 56 3.44 3.72 6.87
CA ILE A 56 4.27 4.58 6.03
C ILE A 56 5.30 5.28 6.91
N SER A 57 6.57 5.09 6.59
CA SER A 57 7.71 5.73 7.24
C SER A 57 8.72 6.16 6.18
N ASN A 58 9.23 7.38 6.25
CA ASN A 58 10.15 7.93 5.22
C ASN A 58 9.54 7.83 3.81
N ASN A 59 8.26 8.12 3.71
CA ASN A 59 7.42 8.15 2.53
C ASN A 59 7.23 6.78 1.86
N GLU A 60 7.58 5.68 2.53
CA GLU A 60 7.46 4.34 1.94
C GLU A 60 7.17 3.21 2.92
N VAL A 61 6.71 2.09 2.35
CA VAL A 61 6.68 0.76 2.96
C VAL A 61 7.21 -0.23 1.95
N ILE A 62 8.03 -1.17 2.42
CA ILE A 62 8.52 -2.29 1.62
C ILE A 62 8.05 -3.59 2.26
N PHE A 63 7.32 -4.40 1.49
CA PHE A 63 7.05 -5.78 1.79
C PHE A 63 7.95 -6.65 0.92
N ASP A 64 8.94 -7.27 1.54
CA ASP A 64 9.89 -8.15 0.89
C ASP A 64 9.57 -9.62 1.17
N SER A 65 10.40 -10.50 0.62
CA SER A 65 10.34 -11.93 0.91
C SER A 65 9.00 -12.58 0.58
N LEU A 66 8.31 -12.08 -0.46
CA LEU A 66 6.99 -12.56 -0.86
C LEU A 66 7.12 -13.80 -1.73
N GLU A 67 6.34 -14.83 -1.40
CA GLU A 67 6.16 -15.99 -2.27
C GLU A 67 5.30 -15.65 -3.49
N PRO A 68 5.36 -16.42 -4.58
CA PRO A 68 4.41 -16.29 -5.67
C PRO A 68 2.96 -16.36 -5.19
N GLY A 69 2.08 -15.58 -5.81
CA GLY A 69 0.67 -15.56 -5.46
C GLY A 69 -0.04 -14.25 -5.73
N PHE A 70 -1.29 -14.19 -5.29
CA PHE A 70 -2.14 -13.01 -5.43
C PHE A 70 -2.15 -12.21 -4.13
N TYR A 71 -1.75 -10.95 -4.24
CA TYR A 71 -1.68 -10.01 -3.15
C TYR A 71 -2.66 -8.85 -3.32
N GLN A 72 -3.12 -8.32 -2.19
CA GLN A 72 -3.83 -7.04 -2.13
C GLN A 72 -3.12 -6.14 -1.14
N VAL A 73 -2.77 -4.94 -1.59
CA VAL A 73 -2.26 -3.88 -0.72
C VAL A 73 -3.41 -2.95 -0.43
N LYS A 74 -3.70 -2.73 0.86
CA LYS A 74 -4.74 -1.83 1.33
C LYS A 74 -4.12 -0.70 2.10
N ILE A 75 -4.51 0.53 1.74
CA ILE A 75 -4.11 1.75 2.43
C ILE A 75 -5.30 2.70 2.39
N ASN A 76 -5.78 3.13 3.55
CA ASN A 76 -7.04 3.86 3.68
C ASN A 76 -8.19 3.14 2.97
N ASN A 77 -8.92 3.85 2.10
CA ASN A 77 -10.00 3.29 1.30
C ASN A 77 -9.52 2.73 -0.06
N LEU A 78 -8.21 2.69 -0.30
CA LEU A 78 -7.65 2.19 -1.55
C LEU A 78 -7.25 0.72 -1.42
N VAL A 79 -7.68 -0.08 -2.39
CA VAL A 79 -7.25 -1.47 -2.56
C VAL A 79 -6.54 -1.61 -3.90
N LYS A 80 -5.29 -2.07 -3.87
CA LYS A 80 -4.52 -2.37 -5.08
C LYS A 80 -4.22 -3.86 -5.15
N SER A 81 -4.76 -4.52 -6.18
CA SER A 81 -4.42 -5.91 -6.50
C SER A 81 -3.05 -5.99 -7.17
N VAL A 82 -2.19 -6.88 -6.68
CA VAL A 82 -0.86 -7.17 -7.21
C VAL A 82 -0.79 -8.68 -7.42
N ARG A 83 -0.61 -9.12 -8.66
CA ARG A 83 -0.39 -10.54 -8.96
C ARG A 83 1.10 -10.79 -9.18
N ASP A 84 1.66 -11.80 -8.53
CA ASP A 84 2.99 -12.31 -8.85
C ASP A 84 2.80 -13.67 -9.55
N GLU A 85 2.96 -13.68 -10.87
CA GLU A 85 2.91 -14.89 -11.69
C GLU A 85 4.35 -15.36 -11.91
N SER A 86 4.71 -16.49 -11.32
CA SER A 86 5.88 -17.24 -11.78
C SER A 86 5.55 -17.80 -13.16
N LYS A 87 6.29 -17.38 -14.20
CA LYS A 87 6.24 -18.04 -15.50
C LYS A 87 6.98 -19.36 -15.48
#